data_AF-A0A0B7IIR3-F1
#
_entry.id   AF-A0A0B7IIR3-F1
#
_cell.length_a   1.000
_cell.length_b   1.000
_cell.length_c   1.000
_cell.angle_alpha   90.00
_cell.angle_beta   90.00
_cell.angle_gamma   90.00
#
_symmetry.space_group_name_H-M   'P 1'
#
loop_
_entity.id
_entity.type
_entity.pdbx_description
1 polymer ?
#
loop_
_entity_poly.entity_id
_entity_poly.type
_entity_poly.pdbx_seq_one_letter_code
_entity_poly.pdbx_strand_id
1 'polypeptide(L)'
;MLFGQSKYNISLTEKGKQYVTRTEKNKTWVRCLSLKLSEVEEIHENPSTNTAEVKLVFRKENKTPFHILLSDDLKSDEPIKRTMSFRKTNEGWKLCD
;
A
#
# COMPACT_ATOMS: atom_id res chain seq x y z
N MET A 1 -21.59 -2.00 42.84
CA MET A 1 -21.78 -2.01 41.37
C MET A 1 -20.56 -2.66 40.74
N LEU A 2 -20.71 -3.87 40.18
CA LEU A 2 -19.64 -4.55 39.45
C LEU A 2 -19.74 -4.11 37.98
N PHE A 3 -18.78 -3.31 37.51
CA PHE A 3 -18.62 -3.01 36.08
C PHE A 3 -18.10 -4.28 35.37
N GLY A 4 -19.01 -5.07 34.81
CA GLY A 4 -18.62 -6.19 33.95
C GLY A 4 -18.05 -5.67 32.63
N GLN A 5 -16.77 -5.94 32.35
CA GLN A 5 -16.19 -5.67 31.04
C GLN A 5 -16.82 -6.62 30.01
N SER A 6 -17.63 -6.08 29.09
CA SER A 6 -18.17 -6.84 27.98
C SER A 6 -17.03 -7.32 27.07
N LYS A 7 -16.82 -8.64 26.98
CA LYS A 7 -15.93 -9.25 26.00
C LYS A 7 -16.74 -9.61 24.75
N TYR A 8 -16.39 -9.01 23.62
CA TYR A 8 -17.00 -9.33 22.33
C TYR A 8 -16.09 -10.29 21.57
N ASN A 9 -16.65 -11.41 21.09
CA ASN A 9 -15.97 -12.30 20.17
C ASN A 9 -16.24 -11.83 18.74
N ILE A 10 -15.30 -11.06 18.18
CA ILE A 10 -15.38 -10.52 16.83
C ILE A 10 -14.49 -11.39 15.94
N SER A 11 -15.06 -11.94 14.87
CA SER A 11 -14.34 -12.73 13.88
C SER A 11 -14.73 -12.30 12.45
N LEU A 12 -13.81 -12.50 11.51
CA LEU A 12 -14.09 -12.26 10.10
C LEU A 12 -15.04 -13.33 9.56
N THR A 13 -16.01 -12.91 8.75
CA THR A 13 -16.85 -13.83 7.97
C THR A 13 -16.00 -14.58 6.94
N GLU A 14 -16.48 -15.71 6.42
CA GLU A 14 -15.79 -16.44 5.35
C GLU A 14 -15.52 -15.55 4.13
N LYS A 15 -16.48 -14.71 3.76
CA LYS A 15 -16.31 -13.70 2.70
C LYS A 15 -15.25 -12.65 3.06
N GLY A 16 -15.10 -12.29 4.33
CA GLY A 16 -14.07 -11.35 4.79
C GLY A 16 -12.66 -11.95 4.72
N LYS A 17 -12.51 -13.24 4.99
CA LYS A 17 -11.22 -13.94 5.03
C LYS A 17 -10.46 -13.91 3.69
N GLN A 18 -11.16 -13.85 2.56
CA GLN A 18 -10.53 -13.76 1.23
C GLN A 18 -9.66 -12.51 1.03
N TYR A 19 -9.88 -11.47 1.84
CA TYR A 19 -9.13 -10.22 1.76
C TYR A 19 -7.96 -10.18 2.75
N VAL A 20 -7.80 -11.18 3.62
CA VAL A 20 -6.69 -11.22 4.58
C VAL A 20 -5.38 -11.44 3.81
N THR A 21 -4.42 -10.56 4.04
CA THR A 21 -3.09 -10.65 3.43
C THR A 21 -2.05 -11.19 4.39
N ARG A 22 -2.22 -10.93 5.69
CA ARG A 22 -1.31 -11.37 6.76
C ARG A 22 -2.05 -11.40 8.08
N THR A 23 -1.71 -12.38 8.91
CA THR A 23 -2.14 -12.44 10.31
C THR A 23 -0.92 -12.68 11.19
N GLU A 24 -0.76 -11.87 12.23
CA GLU A 24 0.23 -12.06 13.27
C GLU A 24 -0.48 -12.02 14.61
N LYS A 25 -0.07 -12.84 15.58
CA LYS A 25 -0.59 -12.93 16.96
C LYS A 25 -1.94 -12.23 17.21
N ASN A 26 -1.94 -10.89 17.34
CA ASN A 26 -3.12 -10.07 17.67
C ASN A 26 -3.53 -9.04 16.59
N LYS A 27 -3.01 -9.13 15.37
CA LYS A 27 -3.25 -8.20 14.26
C LYS A 27 -3.51 -8.96 12.96
N THR A 28 -4.56 -8.56 12.27
CA THR A 28 -4.88 -9.06 10.93
C THR A 28 -4.86 -7.89 9.96
N TRP A 29 -4.13 -8.05 8.86
CA TRP A 29 -4.09 -7.10 7.76
C TRP A 29 -4.99 -7.59 6.64
N VAL A 30 -5.77 -6.67 6.10
CA VAL A 30 -6.68 -6.90 4.99
C VAL A 30 -6.28 -6.02 3.82
N ARG A 31 -6.43 -6.55 2.61
CA ARG A 31 -6.27 -5.77 1.39
C ARG A 31 -7.41 -4.76 1.31
N CYS A 32 -7.09 -3.46 1.26
CA CYS A 32 -8.09 -2.41 1.12
C CYS A 32 -8.37 -2.09 -0.36
N LEU A 33 -7.31 -2.04 -1.17
CA LEU A 33 -7.33 -1.74 -2.60
C LEU A 33 -6.06 -2.30 -3.28
N SER A 34 -5.98 -2.16 -4.59
CA SER A 34 -4.76 -2.38 -5.39
C SER A 34 -4.27 -1.07 -5.98
N LEU A 35 -2.94 -0.90 -6.08
CA LEU A 35 -2.34 0.21 -6.81
C LEU A 35 -1.80 -0.30 -8.13
N LYS A 36 -2.21 0.34 -9.22
CA LYS A 36 -1.72 0.05 -10.56
C LYS A 36 -0.94 1.24 -11.07
N LEU A 37 0.29 0.98 -11.54
CA LEU A 37 1.08 2.02 -12.20
C LEU A 37 0.31 2.52 -13.41
N SER A 38 0.02 3.82 -13.43
CA SER A 38 -0.70 4.50 -14.50
C SER A 38 0.26 5.25 -15.40
N GLU A 39 1.24 5.93 -14.82
CA GLU A 39 2.13 6.84 -15.55
C GLU A 39 3.50 6.93 -14.87
N VAL A 40 4.53 7.13 -15.70
CA VAL A 40 5.85 7.59 -15.28
C VAL A 40 5.93 9.06 -15.68
N GLU A 41 5.84 9.97 -14.72
CA GLU A 41 5.79 11.42 -14.98
C GLU A 41 7.18 11.96 -15.33
N GLU A 42 8.20 11.55 -14.59
CA GLU A 42 9.54 12.10 -14.73
C GLU A 42 10.60 11.06 -14.35
N ILE A 43 11.72 11.11 -15.06
CA ILE A 43 12.95 10.37 -14.73
C ILE A 43 14.08 11.38 -14.71
N HIS A 44 14.74 11.52 -13.57
CA HIS A 44 15.92 12.34 -13.41
C HIS A 44 17.13 11.46 -13.09
N GLU A 45 18.03 11.27 -14.06
CA GLU A 45 19.28 10.53 -13.85
C GLU A 45 20.37 11.45 -13.27
N ASN A 46 21.11 10.93 -12.28
CA ASN A 46 22.34 11.51 -11.78
C ASN A 46 23.52 10.58 -12.14
N PRO A 47 24.27 10.89 -13.22
CA PRO A 47 25.40 10.08 -13.66
C PRO A 47 26.54 10.01 -12.64
N SER A 48 26.75 11.07 -11.84
CA SER A 48 27.86 11.13 -10.89
C SER A 48 27.76 10.08 -9.77
N THR A 49 26.53 9.71 -9.40
CA THR A 49 26.23 8.72 -8.37
C THR A 49 25.66 7.43 -8.94
N ASN A 50 25.52 7.32 -10.27
CA ASN A 50 24.82 6.22 -10.94
C ASN A 50 23.41 5.98 -10.34
N THR A 51 22.67 7.04 -10.02
CA THR A 51 21.31 6.95 -9.47
C THR A 51 20.29 7.62 -10.38
N ALA A 52 19.01 7.32 -10.19
CA ALA A 52 17.91 8.00 -10.84
C ALA A 52 16.76 8.20 -9.85
N GLU A 53 16.08 9.33 -9.93
CA GLU A 53 14.80 9.54 -9.26
C GLU A 53 13.68 9.46 -10.28
N VAL A 54 12.66 8.66 -9.98
CA VAL A 54 11.54 8.40 -10.89
C VAL A 54 10.23 8.77 -10.20
N LYS A 55 9.50 9.72 -10.77
CA LYS A 55 8.15 10.09 -10.32
C LYS A 55 7.12 9.21 -11.01
N LEU A 56 6.37 8.47 -10.20
CA LEU A 56 5.38 7.49 -10.63
C LEU A 56 3.99 7.89 -10.13
N VAL A 57 2.99 7.69 -10.98
CA VAL A 57 1.58 7.90 -10.66
C VAL A 57 0.87 6.56 -10.64
N PHE A 58 0.19 6.26 -9.53
CA PHE A 58 -0.57 5.04 -9.34
C PHE A 58 -2.06 5.36 -9.26
N ARG A 59 -2.85 4.63 -10.07
CA ARG A 59 -4.31 4.62 -9.94
C ARG A 59 -4.75 3.55 -8.94
N LYS A 60 -5.82 3.86 -8.19
CA LYS A 60 -6.43 2.94 -7.23
C LYS A 60 -7.41 2.03 -7.98
N GLU A 61 -7.33 0.73 -7.77
CA GLU A 61 -8.19 -0.28 -8.36
C GLU A 61 -8.68 -1.28 -7.31
N ASN A 62 -9.71 -2.06 -7.65
CA ASN A 62 -10.17 -3.21 -6.85
C ASN A 62 -10.41 -2.85 -5.37
N LYS A 63 -11.14 -1.74 -5.11
CA LYS A 63 -11.55 -1.37 -3.75
C LYS A 63 -12.33 -2.52 -3.12
N THR A 64 -11.95 -2.88 -1.91
CA THR A 64 -12.62 -3.94 -1.14
C THR A 64 -13.59 -3.32 -0.13
N PRO A 65 -14.46 -4.12 0.52
CA PRO A 65 -15.26 -3.64 1.64
C PRO A 65 -14.43 -3.06 2.81
N PHE A 66 -13.13 -3.39 2.89
CA PHE A 66 -12.22 -2.87 3.91
C PHE A 66 -11.57 -1.52 3.53
N HIS A 67 -11.89 -0.94 2.36
CA HIS A 67 -11.44 0.41 1.96
C HIS A 67 -11.75 1.49 3.01
N ILE A 68 -12.81 1.28 3.81
CA ILE A 68 -13.19 2.16 4.93
C ILE A 68 -12.10 2.30 6.00
N LEU A 69 -11.17 1.34 6.09
CA LEU A 69 -10.09 1.32 7.09
C LEU A 69 -8.87 2.16 6.68
N LEU A 70 -8.82 2.66 5.45
CA LEU A 70 -7.76 3.55 5.01
C LEU A 70 -7.83 4.90 5.74
N SER A 71 -6.73 5.63 5.77
CA SER A 71 -6.72 7.04 6.16
C SER A 71 -7.45 7.89 5.11
N ASP A 72 -8.00 9.04 5.51
CA ASP A 72 -8.89 9.83 4.64
C ASP A 72 -8.22 10.34 3.36
N ASP A 73 -6.91 10.63 3.41
CA ASP A 73 -6.07 10.96 2.26
C ASP A 73 -6.00 9.82 1.23
N LEU A 74 -6.07 8.57 1.68
CA LEU A 74 -6.05 7.39 0.82
C LEU A 74 -7.45 6.96 0.36
N LYS A 75 -8.52 7.46 0.98
CA LYS A 75 -9.91 7.14 0.59
C LYS A 75 -10.37 7.84 -0.69
N SER A 76 -9.82 9.01 -0.98
CA SER A 76 -10.12 9.76 -2.20
C SER A 76 -9.84 8.93 -3.46
N ASP A 77 -10.46 9.28 -4.58
CA ASP A 77 -10.14 8.66 -5.88
C ASP A 77 -8.93 9.30 -6.59
N GLU A 78 -8.29 10.26 -5.93
CA GLU A 78 -7.09 10.90 -6.45
C GLU A 78 -5.95 9.89 -6.62
N PRO A 79 -5.19 9.98 -7.74
CA PRO A 79 -4.00 9.17 -7.95
C PRO A 79 -2.94 9.37 -6.86
N ILE A 80 -2.22 8.30 -6.54
CA ILE A 80 -1.09 8.37 -5.61
C ILE A 80 0.18 8.65 -6.40
N LYS A 81 0.86 9.74 -6.07
CA LYS A 81 2.19 10.05 -6.62
C LYS A 81 3.28 9.57 -5.67
N ARG A 82 4.32 8.91 -6.21
CA ARG A 82 5.49 8.46 -5.46
C ARG A 82 6.76 8.76 -6.25
N THR A 83 7.75 9.32 -5.57
CA THR A 83 9.12 9.37 -6.07
C THR A 83 9.86 8.13 -5.58
N MET A 84 10.47 7.39 -6.48
CA MET A 84 11.27 6.20 -6.19
C MET A 84 12.70 6.43 -6.67
N SER A 85 13.67 6.07 -5.84
CA SER A 85 15.09 6.19 -6.18
C SER A 85 15.60 4.84 -6.68
N PHE A 86 16.42 4.88 -7.72
CA PHE A 86 17.05 3.71 -8.32
C PHE A 86 18.56 3.90 -8.39
N ARG A 87 19.30 2.80 -8.30
CA ARG A 87 20.74 2.76 -8.53
C ARG A 87 21.07 1.84 -9.68
N LYS A 88 21.92 2.29 -10.59
CA LYS A 88 22.42 1.49 -11.70
C LYS A 88 23.45 0.50 -11.17
N THR A 89 23.24 -0.77 -11.48
CA THR A 89 24.14 -1.89 -11.16
C THR A 89 24.57 -2.57 -12.46
N ASN A 90 25.49 -3.53 -12.37
CA ASN A 90 25.91 -4.33 -13.54
C ASN A 90 24.75 -5.13 -14.16
N GLU A 91 23.68 -5.38 -13.40
CA GLU A 91 22.48 -6.11 -13.84
C GLU A 91 21.34 -5.16 -14.26
N GLY A 92 21.60 -3.85 -14.32
CA GLY A 92 20.60 -2.81 -14.60
C GLY A 92 20.20 -2.00 -13.35
N TRP A 93 19.09 -1.28 -13.43
CA TRP A 93 18.59 -0.43 -12.36
C TRP A 93 17.92 -1.25 -11.25
N LYS A 94 18.30 -1.03 -10.00
CA LYS A 94 17.66 -1.61 -8.81
C LYS A 94 17.05 -0.50 -7.98
N LEU A 95 15.87 -0.75 -7.41
CA LEU A 95 15.22 0.17 -6.48
C LEU A 95 16.11 0.32 -5.23
N CYS A 96 16.31 1.57 -4.80
CA CYS A 96 16.94 1.89 -3.53
C CYS A 96 15.93 1.72 -2.40
N ASP A 97 16.36 1.18 -1.26
CA ASP A 97 15.58 1.15 -0.03
C ASP A 97 15.35 2.56 0.55
#